data_AF-A0A0D1A7R1-F1
#
_entry.id   AF-A0A0D1A7R1-F1
#
_cell.length_a   1.000
_cell.length_b   1.000
_cell.length_c   1.000
_cell.angle_alpha   90.00
_cell.angle_beta   90.00
_cell.angle_gamma   90.00
#
_symmetry.space_group_name_H-M   'P 1'
#
loop_
_entity.id
_entity.type
_entity.pdbx_description
1 polymer ?
#
loop_
_entity_poly.entity_id
_entity_poly.type
_entity_poly.pdbx_seq_one_letter_code
_entity_poly.pdbx_strand_id
1 'polypeptide(L)' 'MDTQKWVQQQVMTLIENSLDFKEQAFYQALQDTLTEQFKRIDQLQGEIDGRSWNTANW' A
#
# COMPACT_ATOMS: atom_id res chain seq x y z
N MET A 1 -7.46 -5.74 1.26
CA MET A 1 -7.80 -5.60 -0.17
C MET A 1 -8.72 -4.41 -0.43
N ASP A 2 -9.87 -4.29 0.23
CA ASP A 2 -10.82 -3.18 -0.03
C ASP A 2 -10.27 -1.80 0.31
N THR A 3 -9.60 -1.66 1.46
CA THR A 3 -8.94 -0.39 1.85
C THR A 3 -7.86 0.03 0.86
N GLN A 4 -7.06 -0.91 0.35
CA GLN A 4 -6.01 -0.63 -0.62
C GLN A 4 -6.59 -0.09 -1.93
N LYS A 5 -7.63 -0.75 -2.47
CA LYS A 5 -8.30 -0.31 -3.69
C LYS A 5 -8.95 1.06 -3.49
N TRP A 6 -9.63 1.26 -2.37
CA TRP A 6 -10.26 2.54 -2.04
C TRP A 6 -9.23 3.68 -1.98
N VAL A 7 -8.12 3.51 -1.24
CA VAL A 7 -7.08 4.53 -1.14
C VAL A 7 -6.45 4.82 -2.50
N GLN A 8 -6.13 3.79 -3.29
CA GLN A 8 -5.56 3.98 -4.63
C GLN A 8 -6.49 4.79 -5.54
N GLN A 9 -7.80 4.54 -5.48
CA GLN A 9 -8.79 5.34 -6.21
C GLN A 9 -8.81 6.80 -5.75
N GLN A 10 -8.74 7.05 -4.44
CA GLN A 10 -8.71 8.43 -3.92
C GLN A 10 -7.47 9.19 -4.40
N VAL A 11 -6.29 8.57 -4.35
CA VAL A 11 -5.05 9.20 -4.82
C VAL A 11 -5.12 9.48 -6.32
N MET A 12 -5.69 8.57 -7.11
CA MET A 12 -5.89 8.78 -8.54
C MET A 12 -6.83 9.95 -8.83
N THR A 13 -7.95 10.05 -8.11
CA THR A 13 -8.86 11.21 -8.19
C THR A 13 -8.16 12.52 -7.80
N LEU A 14 -7.23 12.51 -6.84
CA LEU A 14 -6.45 13.69 -6.47
C LEU A 14 -5.46 14.10 -7.56
N ILE A 15 -4.82 13.14 -8.25
CA ILE A 15 -3.96 13.39 -9.41
C ILE A 15 -4.78 14.02 -10.54
N GLU A 16 -5.92 13.43 -10.89
CA GLU A 16 -6.78 13.87 -12.00
C GLU A 16 -7.37 15.28 -11.78
N ASN A 17 -7.67 15.63 -10.54
CA ASN A 17 -8.24 16.94 -10.20
C ASN A 17 -7.19 18.03 -9.93
N SER A 18 -5.91 17.67 -9.84
CA SER A 18 -4.87 18.65 -9.61
C SER A 18 -4.41 19.28 -10.93
N LEU A 19 -4.38 20.62 -10.96
CA LEU A 19 -3.87 21.41 -12.09
C LEU A 19 -2.41 21.85 -11.88
N ASP A 20 -1.88 21.71 -10.66
CA ASP A 20 -0.50 22.08 -10.33
C ASP A 20 0.43 20.86 -10.45
N PHE A 21 1.55 21.07 -11.15
CA PHE A 21 2.52 20.00 -11.38
C PHE A 21 3.12 19.45 -10.09
N LYS A 22 3.35 20.28 -9.06
CA LYS A 22 3.95 19.83 -7.80
C LYS A 22 2.98 18.97 -7.01
N GLU A 23 1.71 19.33 -7.02
CA GLU A 23 0.64 18.54 -6.42
C GLU A 23 0.50 17.17 -7.12
N GLN A 24 0.46 17.14 -8.46
CA GLN A 24 0.45 15.88 -9.22
C GLN A 24 1.66 15.00 -8.87
N ALA A 25 2.86 15.58 -8.86
CA ALA A 25 4.08 14.86 -8.50
C ALA A 25 4.06 14.33 -7.06
N PHE A 26 3.50 15.11 -6.12
CA PHE A 26 3.30 14.69 -4.74
C PHE A 26 2.36 13.48 -4.65
N TYR A 27 1.20 13.54 -5.32
CA TYR A 27 0.25 12.42 -5.30
C TYR A 27 0.78 11.17 -6.00
N GLN A 28 1.59 11.33 -7.06
CA GLN A 28 2.27 10.20 -7.68
C GLN A 28 3.25 9.51 -6.70
N ALA A 29 4.09 10.30 -6.02
CA ALA A 29 5.02 9.76 -5.02
C ALA A 29 4.28 9.12 -3.82
N LEU A 30 3.11 9.67 -3.46
CA LEU A 30 2.25 9.09 -2.44
C LEU A 30 1.70 7.72 -2.89
N GLN A 31 1.26 7.59 -4.14
CA GLN A 31 0.79 6.31 -4.71
C GLN A 31 1.88 5.24 -4.67
N ASP A 32 3.12 5.60 -5.05
CA ASP A 32 4.27 4.69 -5.03
C ASP A 32 4.58 4.25 -3.59
N THR A 33 4.57 5.21 -2.65
CA THR A 33 4.81 4.93 -1.23
C THR A 33 3.78 3.96 -0.66
N LEU A 34 2.49 4.20 -0.94
CA LEU A 34 1.39 3.35 -0.47
C LEU A 34 1.49 1.93 -1.03
N THR A 35 1.90 1.79 -2.30
CA THR A 35 2.09 0.48 -2.93
C THR A 35 3.12 -0.36 -2.17
N GLU A 36 4.25 0.24 -1.78
CA GLU A 36 5.26 -0.43 -0.97
C GLU A 36 4.77 -0.72 0.47
N GLN A 37 3.96 0.15 1.07
CA GLN A 37 3.39 -0.14 2.38
C GLN A 37 2.43 -1.34 2.36
N PHE A 38 1.57 -1.44 1.35
CA PHE A 38 0.67 -2.60 1.24
C PHE A 38 1.44 -3.90 1.01
N LYS A 39 2.50 -3.86 0.20
CA LYS A 39 3.41 -5.00 0.03
C LYS A 39 4.04 -5.43 1.35
N ARG A 40 4.50 -4.47 2.18
CA ARG A 40 5.07 -4.78 3.50
C ARG A 40 4.04 -5.39 4.45
N ILE A 41 2.81 -4.89 4.44
CA ILE A 41 1.72 -5.45 5.26
C ILE A 41 1.47 -6.92 4.89
N ASP A 42 1.37 -7.21 3.59
CA ASP A 42 1.16 -8.57 3.08
C ASP A 42 2.31 -9.51 3.46
N GLN A 43 3.55 -9.05 3.31
CA GLN A 43 4.74 -9.80 3.72
C GLN A 43 4.78 -10.08 5.23
N LEU A 44 4.45 -9.08 6.06
CA LEU A 44 4.42 -9.25 7.52
C LEU A 44 3.31 -10.21 7.97
N GLN A 45 2.15 -10.20 7.31
CA GLN A 45 1.09 -11.19 7.56
C GLN A 45 1.58 -12.60 7.23
N GLY A 46 2.22 -12.80 6.08
CA GLY A 46 2.80 -14.08 5.70
C GLY A 46 3.91 -14.56 6.65
N GLU A 47 4.76 -13.65 7.15
CA GLU A 47 5.77 -14.00 8.16
C GLU A 47 5.16 -14.43 9.49
N ILE A 48 4.11 -13.74 9.96
CA ILE A 48 3.42 -14.10 11.20
C ILE A 48 2.77 -15.48 11.07
N ASP A 49 2.12 -15.76 9.93
CA ASP A 49 1.52 -17.06 9.65
C ASP A 49 2.58 -18.16 9.54
N GLY A 50 3.68 -17.91 8.84
CA GLY A 50 4.80 -18.86 8.70
C GLY A 50 5.52 -19.17 10.01
N ARG A 51 5.66 -18.17 10.91
CA ARG A 51 6.19 -18.39 12.27
C ARG A 51 5.21 -19.16 13.16
N SER A 52 3.90 -18.94 12.98
CA SER A 52 2.86 -19.67 13.71
C SER A 52 2.74 -21.13 13.26
N TRP A 53 3.07 -21.43 12.00
CA TRP A 53 3.19 -22.79 11.45
C TRP A 53 4.56 -23.44 11.65
N ASN A 54 5.50 -22.78 12.35
CA ASN A 54 6.78 -23.39 12.68
C ASN A 54 6.60 -24.49 13.74
N THR A 55 6.54 -25.73 13.26
CA THR A 55 6.37 -26.97 14.02
C THR A 55 7.60 -27.37 14.85
N ALA A 56 8.68 -26.58 14.88
CA ALA A 56 9.89 -26.92 15.62
C ALA A 56 9.76 -26.84 17.16
N ASN A 57 8.59 -26.43 17.69
CA ASN A 57 8.33 -26.31 19.13
C ASN A 57 7.11 -27.13 19.63
N TRP A 58 6.71 -28.21 18.93
CA TRP A 58 5.81 -29.22 19.51
C TRP A 58 6.52 -30.55 19.73
#